data_AF-A0A448MTR4-F1
#
_entry.id   AF-A0A448MTR4-F1
#
_cell.length_a   1.000
_cell.length_b   1.000
_cell.length_c   1.000
_cell.angle_alpha   90.00
_cell.angle_beta   90.00
_cell.angle_gamma   90.00
#
_symmetry.space_group_name_H-M   'P 1'
#
loop_
_entity.id
_entity.type
_entity.pdbx_description
1 polymer ?
#
loop_
_entity_poly.entity_id
_entity_poly.type
_entity_poly.pdbx_seq_one_letter_code
_entity_poly.pdbx_strand_id
1 'polypeptide(L)'
;MKKSNYSEKIVNGRKKKWLKIKHDDERLCQIERGETISNLPRIEQIAEVFDMDICELLAYGEEGKIYINNTDNNLTNSFISLGNSSDEVQRLQQIIFIKTNYWLIKKILLKAKT
;
A
#
# COMPACT_ATOMS: atom_id res chain seq x y z
N MET A 1 33.01 -25.44 3.82
CA MET A 1 32.68 -25.17 2.40
C MET A 1 31.27 -24.57 2.34
N LYS A 2 31.11 -23.26 2.07
CA LYS A 2 29.79 -22.59 2.03
C LYS A 2 29.08 -22.99 0.73
N LYS A 3 27.90 -23.62 0.82
CA LYS A 3 27.09 -23.96 -0.36
C LYS A 3 26.52 -22.67 -0.95
N SER A 4 26.74 -22.43 -2.25
CA SER A 4 26.19 -21.28 -2.99
C SER A 4 24.66 -21.43 -3.16
N ASN A 5 23.89 -20.38 -2.83
CA ASN A 5 22.42 -20.31 -2.91
C ASN A 5 21.85 -20.23 -4.34
N TYR A 6 22.67 -20.52 -5.36
CA TYR A 6 22.29 -20.41 -6.76
C TYR A 6 22.44 -21.76 -7.49
N SER A 7 21.62 -21.95 -8.52
CA SER A 7 21.83 -22.98 -9.56
C SER A 7 22.12 -22.33 -10.90
N GLU A 8 23.06 -22.89 -11.64
CA GLU A 8 23.32 -22.50 -13.03
C GLU A 8 22.76 -23.56 -13.98
N LYS A 9 22.07 -23.11 -15.03
CA LYS A 9 21.64 -23.95 -16.14
C LYS A 9 21.97 -23.25 -17.46
N ILE A 10 22.36 -24.01 -18.47
CA ILE A 10 22.47 -23.50 -19.84
C ILE A 10 21.06 -23.49 -20.44
N VAL A 11 20.59 -22.33 -20.89
CA VAL A 11 19.33 -22.18 -21.62
C VAL A 11 19.65 -21.44 -22.91
N ASN A 12 19.34 -22.05 -24.06
CA ASN A 12 19.66 -21.53 -25.39
C ASN A 12 21.14 -21.13 -25.56
N GLY A 13 22.05 -22.00 -25.11
CA GLY A 13 23.49 -21.80 -25.23
C GLY A 13 24.09 -20.75 -24.27
N ARG A 14 23.28 -20.10 -23.41
CA ARG A 14 23.76 -19.12 -22.43
C ARG A 14 23.62 -19.64 -21.00
N LYS A 15 24.65 -19.43 -20.17
CA LYS A 15 24.57 -19.71 -18.73
C LYS A 15 23.58 -18.75 -18.08
N LYS A 16 22.54 -19.30 -17.45
CA LYS A 16 21.60 -18.57 -16.60
C LYS A 16 21.77 -19.03 -15.16
N LYS A 17 21.87 -18.07 -14.25
CA LYS A 17 21.97 -18.29 -12.80
C LYS A 17 20.62 -17.97 -12.17
N TRP A 18 20.09 -18.93 -11.42
CA TRP A 18 18.79 -18.85 -10.76
C TRP A 18 19.01 -18.91 -9.25
N LEU A 19 18.38 -18.01 -8.50
CA LEU A 19 18.34 -18.08 -7.05
C LEU A 19 17.52 -19.33 -6.67
N LYS A 20 18.07 -20.20 -5.83
CA LYS A 20 17.33 -21.35 -5.30
C LYS A 20 16.43 -20.85 -4.19
N ILE A 21 15.23 -20.41 -4.53
CA ILE A 21 14.18 -20.20 -3.56
C ILE A 21 13.60 -21.60 -3.26
N LYS A 22 13.79 -22.09 -2.02
CA LYS A 22 13.07 -23.30 -1.57
C LYS A 22 11.58 -22.94 -1.50
N HIS A 23 10.81 -23.39 -2.48
CA HIS A 23 9.36 -23.34 -2.42
C HIS A 23 8.85 -24.69 -1.90
N ASP A 24 8.19 -24.67 -0.74
CA ASP A 24 7.17 -25.65 -0.41
C ASP A 24 5.86 -25.02 -0.93
N ASP A 25 5.26 -25.60 -1.97
CA ASP A 25 4.02 -25.10 -2.57
C ASP A 25 2.89 -25.01 -1.54
N GLU A 26 2.91 -25.91 -0.56
CA GLU A 26 2.01 -25.92 0.59
C GLU A 26 2.09 -24.62 1.41
N ARG A 27 3.29 -24.03 1.55
CA ARG A 27 3.49 -22.78 2.29
C ARG A 27 3.02 -21.55 1.53
N LEU A 28 3.08 -21.57 0.20
CA LEU A 28 2.49 -20.51 -0.63
C LEU A 28 0.97 -20.51 -0.50
N CYS A 29 0.35 -21.69 -0.57
CA CYS A 29 -1.09 -21.84 -0.36
C CYS A 29 -1.51 -21.48 1.08
N GLN A 30 -0.66 -21.73 2.08
CA GLN A 30 -0.91 -21.29 3.46
C GLN A 30 -0.86 -19.76 3.60
N ILE A 31 -0.02 -19.05 2.83
CA ILE A 31 0.00 -17.58 2.81
C ILE A 31 -1.28 -17.04 2.18
N GLU A 32 -1.69 -17.59 1.03
CA GLU A 32 -2.95 -17.21 0.36
C GLU A 32 -4.19 -17.47 1.24
N ARG A 33 -4.13 -18.47 2.13
CA ARG A 33 -5.19 -18.79 3.09
C ARG A 33 -5.05 -18.05 4.44
N GLY A 34 -4.01 -17.23 4.64
CA GLY A 34 -3.75 -16.55 5.92
C GLY A 34 -3.34 -17.48 7.07
N GLU A 35 -2.93 -18.71 6.77
CA GLU A 35 -2.50 -19.74 7.72
C GLU A 35 -1.02 -19.60 8.13
N THR A 36 -0.26 -18.72 7.45
CA THR A 36 1.12 -18.38 7.80
C THR A 36 1.23 -16.92 8.25
N ILE A 37 1.86 -16.69 9.39
CA ILE A 37 2.30 -15.36 9.83
C ILE A 37 3.35 -14.88 8.83
N SER A 38 2.97 -13.98 7.92
CA SER A 38 3.92 -13.30 7.05
C SER A 38 4.98 -12.62 7.91
N ASN A 39 6.22 -13.08 7.82
CA ASN A 39 7.31 -12.41 8.54
C ASN A 39 7.67 -11.11 7.81
N LEU A 40 7.89 -10.04 8.58
CA LEU A 40 8.23 -8.71 8.05
C LEU A 40 9.33 -8.75 6.96
N PRO A 41 10.41 -9.56 7.08
CA PRO A 41 11.44 -9.63 6.04
C PRO A 41 10.95 -10.13 4.67
N ARG A 42 9.89 -10.94 4.61
CA ARG A 42 9.30 -11.34 3.31
C ARG A 42 8.43 -10.23 2.75
N ILE A 43 7.71 -9.50 3.59
CA ILE A 43 6.89 -8.36 3.16
C ILE A 43 7.81 -7.28 2.56
N GLU A 44 8.96 -7.02 3.19
CA GLU A 44 10.01 -6.13 2.67
C GLU A 44 10.52 -6.57 1.30
N GLN A 45 10.82 -7.86 1.11
CA GLN A 45 11.27 -8.39 -0.17
C GLN A 45 10.21 -8.25 -1.27
N ILE A 46 8.94 -8.43 -0.93
CA ILE A 46 7.84 -8.25 -1.88
C ILE A 46 7.72 -6.76 -2.26
N ALA A 47 7.80 -5.86 -1.27
CA ALA A 47 7.74 -4.41 -1.48
C ALA A 47 8.86 -3.93 -2.42
N GLU A 48 10.08 -4.44 -2.24
CA GLU A 48 11.24 -4.14 -3.09
C GLU A 48 11.03 -4.60 -4.55
N VAL A 49 10.40 -5.76 -4.77
CA VAL A 49 10.12 -6.26 -6.14
C VAL A 49 9.14 -5.35 -6.87
N PHE A 50 8.22 -4.70 -6.16
CA PHE A 50 7.20 -3.82 -6.73
C PHE A 50 7.58 -2.34 -6.68
N ASP A 51 8.75 -1.98 -6.12
CA ASP A 51 9.18 -0.59 -5.90
C ASP A 51 8.14 0.22 -5.09
N MET A 52 7.54 -0.43 -4.08
CA MET A 52 6.51 0.15 -3.20
C MET A 52 7.00 0.25 -1.76
N ASP A 53 6.40 1.16 -0.99
CA ASP A 53 6.55 1.14 0.47
C ASP A 53 5.75 -0.03 1.08
N ILE A 54 6.16 -0.52 2.25
CA ILE A 54 5.45 -1.61 2.96
C ILE A 54 3.99 -1.23 3.23
N CYS A 55 3.72 0.02 3.61
CA CYS A 55 2.35 0.45 3.87
C CYS A 55 1.52 0.55 2.59
N GLU A 56 2.14 0.91 1.47
CA GLU A 56 1.50 0.93 0.16
C GLU A 56 1.17 -0.49 -0.32
N LEU A 57 2.11 -1.43 -0.15
CA LEU A 57 1.89 -2.85 -0.43
C LEU A 57 0.76 -3.43 0.43
N LEU A 58 0.71 -3.09 1.72
CA LEU A 58 -0.31 -3.59 2.65
C LEU A 58 -1.69 -2.95 2.44
N ALA A 59 -1.75 -1.75 1.87
CA ALA A 59 -2.99 -1.08 1.50
C ALA A 59 -3.40 -1.36 0.04
N TYR A 60 -2.62 -2.14 -0.72
CA TYR A 60 -2.87 -2.42 -2.12
C TYR A 60 -4.20 -3.16 -2.32
N GLY A 61 -5.13 -2.54 -3.05
CA GLY A 61 -6.48 -3.09 -3.29
C GLY A 61 -7.52 -2.74 -2.24
N GLU A 62 -7.14 -2.09 -1.15
CA GLU A 62 -8.02 -1.60 -0.07
C GLU A 62 -8.14 -0.07 -0.12
N GLU A 63 -9.20 0.50 0.49
CA GLU A 63 -9.42 1.96 0.57
C GLU A 63 -8.48 2.66 1.57
N GLY A 64 -7.18 2.34 1.55
CA GLY A 64 -6.17 2.99 2.39
C GLY A 64 -6.29 2.66 3.88
N LYS A 65 -6.87 1.51 4.25
CA LYS A 65 -7.00 1.07 5.65
C LYS A 65 -6.21 -0.20 5.89
N ILE A 66 -5.28 -0.14 6.83
CA ILE A 66 -4.55 -1.31 7.33
C ILE A 66 -5.03 -1.61 8.75
N TYR A 67 -5.50 -2.84 8.96
CA TYR A 67 -5.92 -3.33 10.27
C TYR A 67 -4.78 -4.06 10.96
N ILE A 68 -4.35 -3.58 12.13
CA ILE A 68 -3.34 -4.22 12.95
C ILE A 68 -4.02 -4.78 14.20
N ASN A 69 -4.05 -6.11 14.30
CA ASN A 69 -4.52 -6.81 15.49
C ASN A 69 -3.32 -7.22 16.34
N ASN A 70 -3.21 -6.68 17.55
CA ASN A 70 -2.21 -7.10 18.52
C ASN A 70 -2.86 -8.07 19.51
N THR A 71 -2.56 -9.36 19.37
CA THR A 71 -3.20 -10.43 20.17
C THR A 71 -2.77 -10.41 21.64
N ASP A 72 -1.68 -9.72 21.98
CA ASP A 72 -1.08 -9.77 23.32
C ASP A 72 -1.68 -8.76 24.30
N ASN A 73 -2.46 -7.78 23.82
CA ASN A 73 -3.11 -6.79 24.67
C ASN A 73 -4.58 -6.67 24.30
N ASN A 74 -5.44 -7.01 25.25
CA ASN A 74 -6.90 -7.06 25.15
C ASN A 74 -7.58 -5.68 24.94
N LEU A 75 -6.85 -4.69 24.43
CA LEU A 75 -7.29 -3.33 24.20
C LEU A 75 -6.66 -2.82 22.90
N THR A 76 -7.52 -2.29 22.04
CA THR A 76 -7.27 -1.50 20.82
C THR A 76 -6.80 -2.25 19.57
N ASN A 77 -7.79 -2.68 18.75
CA ASN A 77 -7.64 -2.79 17.30
C ASN A 77 -7.09 -1.46 16.78
N SER A 78 -5.79 -1.41 16.48
CA SER A 78 -5.15 -0.22 15.98
C SER A 78 -5.27 -0.22 14.46
N PHE A 79 -5.92 0.79 13.90
CA PHE A 79 -6.02 0.96 12.45
C PHE A 79 -5.04 2.05 12.01
N ILE A 80 -4.30 1.79 10.93
CA ILE A 80 -3.53 2.81 10.23
C ILE A 80 -4.38 3.23 9.03
N SER A 81 -4.90 4.45 9.07
CA SER A 81 -5.56 5.08 7.92
C SER A 81 -4.49 5.81 7.10
N LEU A 82 -4.10 5.22 5.97
CA LEU A 82 -3.26 5.85 4.96
C LEU A 82 -4.10 6.80 4.11
N GLY A 83 -4.53 7.90 4.73
CA GLY A 83 -5.16 9.03 4.04
C GLY A 83 -6.47 8.67 3.35
N ASN A 84 -7.58 8.88 4.05
CA ASN A 84 -8.90 8.91 3.41
C ASN A 84 -8.95 10.12 2.45
N SER A 85 -8.78 9.86 1.16
CA SER A 85 -8.96 10.85 0.10
C SER A 85 -10.35 11.48 0.13
N SER A 86 -11.36 10.80 0.71
CA SER A 86 -12.71 11.34 0.90
C SER A 86 -12.76 12.62 1.73
N ASP A 87 -11.99 12.70 2.82
CA ASP A 87 -12.06 13.81 3.78
C ASP A 87 -11.37 15.05 3.20
N GLU A 88 -10.27 14.83 2.48
CA GLU A 88 -9.57 15.88 1.76
C GLU A 88 -10.40 16.38 0.57
N VAL A 89 -11.01 15.47 -0.21
CA VAL A 89 -11.94 15.82 -1.30
C VAL A 89 -13.11 16.64 -0.76
N GLN A 90 -13.71 16.26 0.36
CA GLN A 90 -14.80 17.00 0.97
C GLN A 90 -14.37 18.41 1.42
N ARG A 91 -13.19 18.54 2.05
CA ARG A 91 -12.64 19.85 2.43
C ARG A 91 -12.38 20.72 1.19
N LEU A 92 -11.81 20.16 0.13
CA LEU A 92 -11.56 20.87 -1.12
C LEU A 92 -12.87 21.35 -1.77
N GLN A 93 -13.91 20.52 -1.77
CA GLN A 93 -15.24 20.90 -2.26
C GLN A 93 -15.83 22.08 -1.46
N GLN A 94 -15.71 22.06 -0.13
CA GLN A 94 -16.15 23.16 0.73
C GLN A 94 -15.40 24.47 0.43
N ILE A 95 -14.08 24.41 0.24
CA ILE A 95 -13.26 25.57 -0.12
C ILE A 95 -13.69 26.17 -1.46
N ILE A 96 -13.92 25.33 -2.47
CA ILE A 96 -14.38 25.75 -3.80
C ILE A 96 -15.75 26.43 -3.70
N PHE A 97 -16.67 25.85 -2.91
CA PHE A 97 -18.00 26.42 -2.70
C PHE A 97 -17.92 27.81 -2.06
N ILE A 98 -17.14 27.97 -0.99
CA ILE A 98 -16.95 29.26 -0.31
C ILE A 98 -16.36 30.29 -1.28
N LYS A 99 -15.31 29.91 -2.03
CA LYS A 99 -14.63 30.80 -2.99
C LYS A 99 -15.59 31.27 -4.10
N THR A 100 -16.43 30.37 -4.61
CA THR A 100 -17.42 30.67 -5.64
C THR A 100 -18.46 31.67 -5.15
N ASN A 101 -18.97 31.47 -3.93
CA ASN A 101 -19.92 32.40 -3.31
C ASN A 101 -19.30 33.79 -3.08
N TYR A 102 -18.07 33.85 -2.58
CA TYR A 102 -17.35 35.11 -2.41
C TYR A 102 -17.21 35.88 -3.73
N TRP A 103 -16.86 35.20 -4.82
CA TRP A 103 -16.79 35.80 -6.15
C TRP A 103 -18.14 36.31 -6.65
N LEU A 104 -19.22 35.58 -6.39
CA LEU A 104 -20.57 35.99 -6.75
C LEU A 104 -20.99 37.26 -6.02
N ILE A 105 -20.78 37.31 -4.71
CA ILE A 105 -21.08 38.50 -3.88
C ILE A 105 -20.27 39.71 -4.38
N LYS A 106 -18.98 39.52 -4.64
CA LYS A 106 -18.12 40.60 -5.16
C LYS A 106 -18.62 41.15 -6.50
N LYS A 107 -19.10 40.28 -7.40
CA LYS A 107 -19.71 40.69 -8.67
C LYS A 107 -20.99 41.49 -8.48
N ILE A 108 -21.87 41.07 -7.57
CA ILE A 108 -23.12 41.76 -7.27
C ILE A 108 -22.84 43.16 -6.72
N LEU A 109 -21.92 43.27 -5.75
CA LEU A 109 -21.54 44.56 -5.17
C LEU A 109 -20.91 45.51 -6.18
N LEU A 110 -20.14 44.99 -7.14
CA LEU A 110 -19.56 45.82 -8.20
C LEU A 110 -20.65 46.38 -9.12
N LYS A 111 -21.64 45.55 -9.51
CA LYS A 111 -22.80 45.99 -10.30
C LYS A 111 -23.68 47.00 -9.58
N ALA A 112 -23.80 46.90 -8.26
CA ALA A 112 -24.59 47.85 -7.47
C ALA A 112 -23.90 49.21 -7.26
N LYS A 113 -22.60 49.32 -7.58
CA LYS A 113 -21.79 50.54 -7.47
C LYS A 113 -21.71 51.34 -8.78
N THR A 114 -22.18 50.77 -9.88
CA THR A 114 -22.30 51.41 -11.21
C THR A 114 -23.73 51.81 -11.46
#